data_AF-A0A835PB77-F1
#
_entry.id   AF-A0A835PB77-F1
#
_cell.length_a   1.000
_cell.length_b   1.000
_cell.length_c   1.000
_cell.angle_alpha   90.00
_cell.angle_beta   90.00
_cell.angle_gamma   90.00
#
_symmetry.space_group_name_H-M   'P 1'
#
loop_
_entity.id
_entity.type
_entity.pdbx_description
1 polymer ?
#
loop_
_entity_poly.entity_id
_entity_poly.type
_entity_poly.pdbx_seq_one_letter_code
_entity_poly.pdbx_strand_id
1 'polypeptide(L)'
;SDVWGTISDQGVVTHITGGNFAQSSITINGWLRNFLWAQASQLVIIFLWTSGNLFHVAWQGNFESWIQDPLHVRPIAHAIWEPHFGQPAVEAFTRVGALGPVNIADSGVYQWWYTIGLRTNGDLDTGALFRFCLSAIS
;
A
#
# COMPACT_ATOMS: atom_id res chain seq x y z
N SER A 1 7.29 -26.21 2.26
CA SER A 1 7.56 -25.06 1.37
C SER A 1 8.97 -25.23 0.84
N ASP A 2 9.10 -25.49 -0.45
CA ASP A 2 10.44 -25.59 -1.05
C ASP A 2 11.12 -24.23 -1.02
N VAL A 3 12.40 -24.25 -0.66
CA VAL A 3 13.29 -23.09 -0.70
C VAL A 3 14.08 -23.20 -2.00
N TRP A 4 13.90 -22.26 -2.92
CA TRP A 4 14.48 -22.27 -4.27
C TRP A 4 15.87 -21.63 -4.28
N GLY A 5 16.90 -22.38 -3.91
CA GLY A 5 18.27 -21.86 -3.74
C GLY A 5 19.33 -22.62 -4.52
N THR A 6 20.51 -22.03 -4.67
CA THR A 6 21.71 -22.72 -5.14
C THR A 6 22.48 -23.27 -3.95
N ILE A 7 23.09 -24.45 -4.12
CA ILE A 7 23.93 -25.09 -3.12
C ILE A 7 25.38 -24.91 -3.56
N SER A 8 26.22 -24.34 -2.70
CA SER A 8 27.66 -24.28 -2.95
C SER A 8 28.32 -25.64 -2.73
N ASP A 9 29.50 -25.84 -3.29
CA ASP A 9 30.29 -27.09 -3.12
C ASP A 9 30.67 -27.39 -1.66
N GLN A 10 30.49 -26.41 -0.75
CA GLN A 10 30.66 -26.57 0.70
C GLN A 10 29.34 -26.84 1.45
N GLY A 11 28.24 -27.10 0.73
CA GLY A 11 26.91 -27.37 1.29
C GLY A 11 26.16 -26.13 1.78
N VAL A 12 26.62 -24.92 1.43
CA VAL A 12 25.95 -23.66 1.83
C VAL A 12 24.80 -23.38 0.87
N VAL A 13 23.58 -23.27 1.41
CA VAL A 13 22.38 -22.92 0.64
C VAL A 13 22.24 -21.40 0.55
N THR A 14 22.28 -20.84 -0.66
CA THR A 14 22.00 -19.42 -0.92
C THR A 14 20.64 -19.25 -1.59
N HIS A 15 19.81 -18.34 -1.06
CA HIS A 15 18.43 -18.11 -1.52
C HIS A 15 18.16 -16.60 -1.72
N ILE A 16 17.24 -16.26 -2.65
CA ILE A 16 16.85 -14.88 -2.98
C ILE A 16 16.15 -14.17 -1.83
N THR A 17 15.37 -14.88 -1.01
CA THR A 17 14.83 -14.33 0.23
C THR A 17 15.87 -14.49 1.34
N GLY A 18 16.33 -13.37 1.89
CA GLY A 18 17.25 -13.34 3.02
C GLY A 18 16.60 -14.01 4.23
N GLY A 19 16.91 -15.28 4.47
CA GLY A 19 16.37 -16.03 5.58
C GLY A 19 16.95 -17.44 5.66
N ASN A 20 17.30 -17.85 6.88
CA ASN A 20 17.85 -19.18 7.14
C ASN A 20 16.75 -20.19 7.52
N PHE A 21 15.69 -20.25 6.69
CA PHE A 21 14.56 -21.13 6.95
C PHE A 21 14.97 -22.61 6.94
N ALA A 22 15.90 -22.97 6.06
CA ALA A 22 16.42 -24.34 5.94
C ALA A 22 17.15 -24.82 7.20
N GLN A 23 17.95 -23.98 7.87
CA GLN A 23 18.65 -24.39 9.10
C GLN A 23 17.74 -24.34 10.33
N SER A 24 16.77 -23.44 10.36
CA SER A 24 15.85 -23.30 11.49
C SER A 24 14.73 -24.35 11.48
N SER A 25 14.38 -24.89 10.32
CA SER A 25 13.31 -25.89 10.17
C SER A 25 13.66 -27.28 10.70
N ILE A 26 14.93 -27.55 11.02
CA ILE A 26 15.37 -28.83 11.60
C ILE A 26 14.81 -29.08 13.00
N THR A 27 14.25 -28.04 13.65
CA THR A 27 13.52 -28.14 14.92
C THR A 27 12.13 -27.53 14.79
N ILE A 28 11.13 -28.12 15.48
CA ILE A 28 9.75 -27.61 15.47
C ILE A 28 9.69 -26.16 15.96
N ASN A 29 10.43 -25.81 17.02
CA ASN A 29 10.47 -24.46 17.56
C ASN A 29 11.07 -23.44 16.58
N GLY A 30 12.16 -23.81 15.88
CA GLY A 30 12.79 -22.95 14.89
C GLY A 30 11.92 -22.74 13.65
N TRP A 31 11.25 -23.80 13.20
CA TRP A 31 10.27 -23.73 12.11
C TRP A 31 9.10 -22.80 12.45
N LEU A 32 8.44 -23.01 13.60
CA LEU A 32 7.29 -22.23 14.05
C LEU A 32 7.62 -20.75 14.17
N ARG A 33 8.75 -20.42 14.81
CA ARG A 33 9.21 -19.04 14.96
C ARG A 33 9.30 -18.34 13.60
N ASN A 34 10.02 -18.94 12.65
CA ASN A 34 10.25 -18.29 11.36
C ASN A 34 8.97 -18.21 10.52
N PHE A 35 8.09 -19.20 10.60
CA PHE A 35 6.78 -19.17 9.96
C PHE A 35 5.90 -18.03 10.51
N LEU A 36 5.83 -17.87 11.84
CA LEU A 36 5.04 -16.82 12.47
C LEU A 36 5.59 -15.43 12.17
N TRP A 37 6.91 -15.22 12.19
CA TRP A 37 7.52 -13.95 11.79
C TRP A 37 7.25 -13.59 10.34
N ALA A 38 7.29 -14.56 9.43
CA ALA A 38 6.99 -14.32 8.02
C ALA A 38 5.53 -13.86 7.84
N GLN A 39 4.58 -14.48 8.56
CA GLN A 39 3.18 -14.06 8.50
C GLN A 39 2.95 -12.69 9.13
N ALA A 40 3.55 -12.40 10.29
CA ALA A 40 3.51 -11.09 10.93
C ALA A 40 4.03 -10.00 9.98
N SER A 41 5.20 -10.22 9.36
CA SER A 41 5.80 -9.31 8.40
C SER A 41 4.89 -9.02 7.20
N GLN A 42 4.16 -10.01 6.69
CA GLN A 42 3.18 -9.77 5.63
C GLN A 42 2.02 -8.88 6.08
N LEU A 43 1.52 -9.07 7.31
CA LEU A 43 0.46 -8.21 7.86
C LEU A 43 0.95 -6.76 8.00
N VAL A 44 2.18 -6.53 8.46
CA VAL A 44 2.79 -5.20 8.55
C VAL A 44 2.73 -4.50 7.19
N ILE A 45 3.15 -5.18 6.12
CA ILE A 45 3.18 -4.62 4.77
C ILE A 45 1.76 -4.30 4.28
N ILE A 46 0.79 -5.18 4.52
CA ILE A 46 -0.61 -4.96 4.13
C ILE A 46 -1.22 -3.76 4.87
N PHE A 47 -0.97 -3.64 6.18
CA PHE A 47 -1.47 -2.52 6.97
C PHE A 47 -0.82 -1.20 6.54
N LEU A 48 0.49 -1.19 6.29
CA LEU A 48 1.19 -0.01 5.80
C LEU A 48 0.68 0.40 4.41
N TRP A 49 0.48 -0.56 3.50
CA TRP A 49 -0.06 -0.29 2.17
C TRP A 49 -1.48 0.27 2.24
N THR A 50 -2.38 -0.36 3.01
CA THR A 50 -3.76 0.14 3.17
C THR A 50 -3.80 1.51 3.85
N SER A 51 -2.93 1.75 4.83
CA SER A 51 -2.73 3.07 5.46
C SER A 51 -2.30 4.12 4.44
N GLY A 52 -1.32 3.81 3.59
CA GLY A 52 -0.83 4.71 2.55
C GLY A 52 -1.92 5.11 1.56
N ASN A 53 -2.75 4.16 1.12
CA ASN A 53 -3.88 4.45 0.23
C ASN A 53 -4.87 5.46 0.85
N LEU A 54 -5.25 5.25 2.12
CA LEU A 54 -6.13 6.17 2.83
C LEU A 54 -5.49 7.56 2.96
N PHE A 55 -4.22 7.61 3.35
CA PHE A 55 -3.48 8.86 3.55
C PHE A 55 -3.35 9.68 2.26
N HIS A 56 -2.93 9.05 1.15
CA HIS A 56 -2.81 9.74 -0.13
C HIS A 56 -4.13 10.36 -0.59
N VAL A 57 -5.25 9.64 -0.42
CA VAL A 57 -6.57 10.15 -0.77
C VAL A 57 -7.05 11.24 0.19
N ALA A 58 -6.83 11.08 1.49
CA ALA A 58 -7.18 12.09 2.49
C ALA A 58 -6.44 13.42 2.27
N TRP A 59 -5.17 13.34 1.87
CA TRP A 59 -4.30 14.52 1.72
C TRP A 59 -4.37 15.16 0.33
N GLN A 60 -4.34 14.36 -0.74
CA GLN A 60 -4.18 14.83 -2.12
C GLN A 60 -5.36 14.46 -3.02
N GLY A 61 -6.29 13.65 -2.52
CA GLY A 61 -7.47 13.21 -3.25
C GLY A 61 -8.61 14.23 -3.25
N ASN A 62 -9.73 13.82 -3.84
CA ASN A 62 -10.95 14.61 -3.94
C ASN A 62 -12.16 13.87 -3.35
N PHE A 63 -11.96 13.06 -2.30
CA PHE A 63 -12.98 12.16 -1.76
C PHE A 63 -14.29 12.88 -1.40
N GLU A 64 -14.22 14.01 -0.70
CA GLU A 64 -15.41 14.77 -0.31
C GLU A 64 -16.17 15.33 -1.53
N SER A 65 -15.45 15.84 -2.54
CA SER A 65 -16.06 16.29 -3.80
C SER A 65 -16.65 15.13 -4.59
N TRP A 66 -15.98 13.96 -4.60
CA TRP A 66 -16.46 12.75 -5.26
C TRP A 66 -17.75 12.24 -4.65
N ILE A 67 -17.90 12.31 -3.32
CA ILE A 67 -19.13 11.89 -2.62
C ILE A 67 -20.35 12.70 -3.07
N GLN A 68 -20.16 14.00 -3.38
CA GLN A 68 -21.27 14.87 -3.80
C GLN A 68 -21.81 14.50 -5.19
N ASP A 69 -20.94 14.07 -6.11
CA ASP A 69 -21.33 13.61 -7.44
C ASP A 69 -20.47 12.43 -7.92
N PRO A 70 -20.74 11.21 -7.43
CA PRO A 70 -19.91 10.02 -7.69
C PRO A 70 -19.92 9.56 -9.16
N LEU A 71 -20.88 10.02 -9.96
CA LEU A 71 -21.07 9.60 -11.34
C LEU A 71 -20.26 10.45 -12.33
N HIS A 72 -20.00 11.71 -12.00
CA HIS A 72 -19.30 12.63 -12.91
C HIS A 72 -17.93 13.05 -12.39
N VAL A 73 -17.71 13.05 -11.08
CA VAL A 73 -16.39 13.34 -10.50
C VAL A 73 -15.52 12.09 -10.60
N ARG A 74 -14.33 12.24 -11.19
CA ARG A 74 -13.36 11.14 -11.25
C ARG A 74 -12.53 11.11 -9.96
N PRO A 75 -12.35 9.93 -9.33
CA PRO A 75 -11.61 9.82 -8.09
C PRO A 75 -10.10 10.03 -8.32
N ILE A 76 -9.44 10.79 -7.45
CA ILE A 76 -8.01 11.08 -7.52
C ILE A 76 -7.23 10.11 -6.61
N ALA A 77 -6.20 9.47 -7.15
CA ALA A 77 -5.34 8.57 -6.38
C ALA A 77 -4.33 9.35 -5.52
N HIS A 78 -3.46 10.12 -6.18
CA HIS A 78 -2.45 10.97 -5.54
C HIS A 78 -1.97 12.04 -6.54
N ALA A 79 -1.28 13.06 -6.03
CA ALA A 79 -0.62 14.06 -6.85
C ALA A 79 0.64 13.48 -7.51
N ILE A 80 0.94 13.96 -8.72
CA ILE A 80 2.16 13.61 -9.44
C ILE A 80 3.17 14.74 -9.22
N TRP A 81 4.34 14.38 -8.69
CA TRP A 81 5.48 15.28 -8.59
C TRP A 81 6.63 14.71 -9.43
N GLU A 82 6.76 15.19 -10.67
CA GLU A 82 7.77 14.74 -11.63
C GLU A 82 8.53 15.95 -12.21
N PRO A 83 9.77 16.23 -11.75
CA PRO A 83 10.57 17.36 -12.24
C PRO A 83 10.86 17.33 -13.75
N HIS A 84 10.83 16.16 -14.38
CA HIS A 84 11.08 16.02 -15.81
C HIS A 84 9.83 16.26 -16.67
N PHE A 85 8.65 16.50 -16.07
CA PHE A 85 7.46 16.86 -16.84
C PHE A 85 7.62 18.24 -17.47
N GLY A 86 7.57 18.28 -18.81
CA GLY A 86 7.36 19.52 -19.54
C GLY A 86 5.94 20.05 -19.34
N GLN A 87 5.74 21.34 -19.66
CA GLN A 87 4.45 22.02 -19.54
C GLN A 87 3.26 21.24 -20.19
N PRO A 88 3.40 20.62 -21.39
CA PRO A 88 2.31 19.85 -21.97
C PRO A 88 1.88 18.65 -21.13
N ALA A 89 2.82 17.98 -20.44
CA ALA A 89 2.50 16.87 -19.56
C ALA A 89 1.82 17.37 -18.28
N VAL A 90 2.31 18.48 -17.70
CA VAL A 90 1.67 19.11 -16.54
C VAL A 90 0.22 19.44 -16.85
N GLU A 91 -0.07 20.06 -18.00
CA GLU A 91 -1.44 20.38 -18.41
C GLU A 91 -2.29 19.13 -18.68
N ALA A 92 -1.73 18.10 -19.33
CA ALA A 92 -2.46 16.86 -19.61
C ALA A 92 -2.84 16.06 -18.36
N PHE A 93 -1.99 16.08 -17.33
CA PHE A 93 -2.23 15.41 -16.05
C PHE A 93 -2.94 16.30 -15.02
N THR A 94 -2.97 17.62 -15.23
CA THR A 94 -3.79 18.55 -14.44
C THR A 94 -5.23 18.49 -14.94
N ARG A 95 -5.95 17.46 -14.47
CA ARG A 95 -7.35 17.25 -14.87
C ARG A 95 -8.27 18.24 -14.15
N VAL A 96 -9.42 18.51 -14.78
CA VAL A 96 -10.41 19.49 -14.32
C VAL A 96 -10.78 19.25 -12.84
N GLY A 97 -10.52 20.26 -12.01
CA GLY A 97 -10.80 20.25 -10.57
C GLY A 97 -9.59 20.03 -9.66
N ALA A 98 -8.43 19.63 -10.20
CA ALA A 98 -7.19 19.51 -9.44
C ALA A 98 -6.31 20.76 -9.59
N LEU A 99 -5.58 21.14 -8.53
CA LEU A 99 -4.64 22.27 -8.53
C LEU A 99 -3.32 21.97 -9.25
N GLY A 100 -3.12 20.72 -9.70
CA GLY A 100 -1.92 20.29 -10.41
C GLY A 100 -2.04 18.87 -10.95
N PRO A 101 -0.93 18.28 -11.43
CA PRO A 101 -0.92 16.95 -12.01
C PRO A 101 -1.37 15.88 -11.03
N VAL A 102 -2.33 15.05 -11.43
CA VAL A 102 -2.89 13.98 -10.59
C VAL A 102 -3.10 12.70 -11.38
N ASN A 103 -3.04 11.56 -10.68
CA ASN A 103 -3.48 10.28 -11.25
C ASN A 103 -4.93 9.97 -10.86
N ILE A 104 -5.69 9.34 -11.77
CA ILE A 104 -7.05 8.88 -11.49
C ILE A 104 -7.00 7.49 -10.84
N ALA A 105 -7.84 7.27 -9.84
CA ALA A 105 -7.94 6.00 -9.14
C ALA A 105 -8.90 5.04 -9.86
N ASP A 106 -8.36 3.96 -10.44
CA ASP A 106 -9.15 2.90 -11.06
C ASP A 106 -9.31 1.66 -10.14
N SER A 107 -8.89 1.75 -8.88
CA SER A 107 -8.88 0.63 -7.92
C SER A 107 -10.22 0.35 -7.24
N GLY A 108 -11.22 1.24 -7.36
CA GLY A 108 -12.53 1.09 -6.71
C GLY A 108 -12.58 1.44 -5.21
N VAL A 109 -11.48 1.94 -4.65
CA VAL A 109 -11.38 2.19 -3.19
C VAL A 109 -12.32 3.29 -2.71
N TYR A 110 -12.61 4.30 -3.54
CA TYR A 110 -13.57 5.36 -3.22
C TYR A 110 -14.99 4.78 -3.00
N GLN A 111 -15.42 3.92 -3.91
CA GLN A 111 -16.72 3.23 -3.85
C GLN A 111 -16.81 2.35 -2.62
N TRP A 112 -15.74 1.60 -2.32
CA TRP A 112 -15.71 0.74 -1.14
C TRP A 112 -15.82 1.54 0.15
N TRP A 113 -14.98 2.57 0.33
CA TRP A 113 -14.97 3.44 1.51
C TRP A 113 -16.29 4.19 1.70
N TYR A 114 -16.88 4.67 0.61
CA TYR A 114 -18.19 5.27 0.64
C TYR A 114 -19.28 4.26 1.08
N THR A 115 -19.23 3.03 0.59
CA THR A 115 -20.22 2.00 0.95
C THR A 115 -20.13 1.61 2.43
N ILE A 116 -18.93 1.58 3.01
CA ILE A 116 -18.74 1.27 4.44
C ILE A 116 -18.95 2.48 5.37
N GLY A 117 -19.30 3.65 4.83
CA GLY A 117 -19.75 4.80 5.62
C GLY A 117 -18.75 5.95 5.81
N LEU A 118 -17.57 5.92 5.19
CA LEU A 118 -16.62 7.05 5.27
C LEU A 118 -17.13 8.23 4.44
N ARG A 119 -17.07 9.45 4.98
CA ARG A 119 -17.66 10.63 4.34
C ARG A 119 -16.73 11.84 4.25
N THR A 120 -15.70 11.88 5.08
CA THR A 120 -14.79 13.03 5.16
C THR A 120 -13.35 12.60 5.00
N ASN A 121 -12.48 13.55 4.63
CA ASN A 121 -11.04 13.32 4.64
C ASN A 121 -10.52 13.04 6.06
N GLY A 122 -11.17 13.58 7.10
CA GLY A 122 -10.86 13.28 8.49
C GLY A 122 -11.11 11.81 8.87
N ASP A 123 -12.16 11.19 8.33
CA ASP A 123 -12.42 9.76 8.53
C ASP A 123 -11.31 8.90 7.91
N LEU A 124 -10.85 9.28 6.71
CA LEU A 124 -9.78 8.61 6.00
C LEU A 124 -8.43 8.74 6.73
N ASP A 125 -8.09 9.95 7.19
CA ASP A 125 -6.84 10.22 7.91
C ASP A 125 -6.78 9.48 9.26
N THR A 126 -7.89 9.51 10.00
CA THR A 126 -8.02 8.73 11.25
C THR A 126 -7.85 7.24 10.98
N GLY A 127 -8.47 6.72 9.91
CA GLY A 127 -8.32 5.33 9.47
C GLY A 127 -6.89 4.98 9.03
N ALA A 128 -6.18 5.92 8.39
CA ALA A 128 -4.78 5.76 8.01
C ALA A 128 -3.90 5.64 9.25
N LEU A 129 -4.00 6.58 10.20
CA LEU A 129 -3.24 6.56 11.45
C LEU A 129 -3.50 5.30 12.26
N PHE A 130 -4.76 4.85 12.35
CA PHE A 130 -5.10 3.60 13.03
C PHE A 130 -4.37 2.40 12.41
N ARG A 131 -4.37 2.27 11.08
CA ARG A 131 -3.70 1.17 10.37
C ARG A 131 -2.18 1.27 10.44
N PHE A 132 -1.63 2.49 10.41
CA PHE A 132 -0.21 2.73 10.65
C PHE A 132 0.21 2.23 12.02
N CYS A 133 -0.51 2.59 13.08
CA CYS A 133 -0.25 2.08 14.43
C CYS A 133 -0.42 0.57 14.53
N LEU A 134 -1.43 -0.01 13.87
CA LEU A 134 -1.64 -1.46 13.83
C LEU A 134 -0.46 -2.18 13.15
N SER A 135 0.11 -1.59 12.10
CA SER A 135 1.32 -2.12 11.44
C SER A 135 2.53 -2.14 12.37
N ALA A 136 2.66 -1.17 13.29
CA ALA A 136 3.79 -1.09 14.21
C ALA A 136 3.73 -2.14 15.34
N ILE A 137 2.56 -2.71 15.61
CA ILE A 137 2.36 -3.73 16.67
C ILE A 137 2.15 -5.15 16.12
N SER A 138 2.14 -5.31 14.79
CA SER A 138 2.01 -6.59 14.09
C SER A 138 3.35 -7.30 13.98
#